data_AF-A0A818IQX6-F1
#
_entry.id   AF-A0A818IQX6-F1
#
_cell.length_a   1.000
_cell.length_b   1.000
_cell.length_c   1.000
_cell.angle_alpha   90.00
_cell.angle_beta   90.00
_cell.angle_gamma   90.00
#
_symmetry.space_group_name_H-M   'P 1'
#
loop_
_entity.id
_entity.type
_entity.pdbx_description
1 polymer ?
#
loop_
_entity_poly.entity_id
_entity_poly.type
_entity_poly.pdbx_seq_one_letter_code
_entity_poly.pdbx_strand_id
1 'polypeptide(L)'
;SNNNDSSIINEISDVDVYFKRLYSKTSNPPPISVDEFLDIMTKCKDSTIQREREVFQNGIRNLFEEYKFYPQYPERELLLTAQLFGGFFERGLFQNQVLIAAFRVILEGLKKQVGSNIWNFSVTALNRCKTR
;
A
#
# COMPACT_ATOMS: atom_id res chain seq x y z
N SER A 1 -1.93 34.20 16.50
CA SER A 1 -1.52 32.85 16.95
C SER A 1 -2.76 32.03 17.22
N ASN A 2 -3.07 30.89 16.62
CA ASN A 2 -2.51 30.08 15.54
C ASN A 2 -3.72 29.37 14.92
N ASN A 3 -4.19 29.83 13.75
CA ASN A 3 -5.28 29.18 12.99
C ASN A 3 -4.71 28.26 11.88
N ASN A 4 -3.41 27.99 11.89
CA ASN A 4 -2.72 27.17 10.89
C ASN A 4 -2.61 25.69 11.25
N ASP A 5 -2.80 25.31 12.53
CA ASP A 5 -2.57 23.92 12.94
C ASP A 5 -3.79 23.01 12.66
N SER A 6 -5.01 23.58 12.58
CA SER A 6 -6.22 22.78 12.32
C SER A 6 -6.46 22.49 10.83
N SER A 7 -5.87 23.27 9.91
CA SER A 7 -6.01 23.01 8.47
C SER A 7 -5.09 21.89 7.99
N ILE A 8 -3.92 21.72 8.61
CA ILE A 8 -2.94 20.68 8.25
C ILE A 8 -3.41 19.29 8.71
N ILE A 9 -4.12 19.21 9.84
CA ILE A 9 -4.65 17.94 10.37
C ILE A 9 -5.84 17.43 9.54
N ASN A 10 -6.56 18.33 8.85
CA ASN A 10 -7.65 17.97 7.92
C ASN A 10 -7.15 17.53 6.53
N GLU A 11 -5.85 17.66 6.23
CA GLU A 11 -5.24 17.30 4.94
C GLU A 11 -4.54 15.93 4.93
N ILE A 12 -4.34 15.30 6.10
CA ILE A 12 -3.79 13.94 6.15
C ILE A 12 -4.93 13.01 5.73
N SER A 13 -4.81 12.39 4.56
CA SER A 13 -5.79 11.38 4.16
C SER A 13 -5.79 10.27 5.20
N ASP A 14 -6.95 9.69 5.54
CA ASP A 14 -7.03 8.59 6.53
C ASP A 14 -6.07 7.44 6.15
N VAL A 15 -5.69 7.33 4.87
CA VAL A 15 -4.72 6.36 4.34
C VAL A 15 -3.28 6.66 4.73
N ASP A 16 -2.88 7.92 4.79
CA ASP A 16 -1.53 8.33 5.20
C ASP A 16 -1.25 7.93 6.65
N VAL A 17 -2.28 7.97 7.50
CA VAL A 17 -2.19 7.49 8.88
C VAL A 17 -1.85 5.99 8.90
N TYR A 18 -2.52 5.17 8.08
CA TYR A 18 -2.24 3.74 8.02
C TYR A 18 -0.84 3.44 7.47
N PHE A 19 -0.39 4.15 6.43
CA PHE A 19 0.98 3.99 5.90
C PHE A 19 2.04 4.41 6.91
N LYS A 20 1.83 5.53 7.62
CA LYS A 20 2.73 5.96 8.71
C LYS A 20 2.82 4.90 9.79
N ARG A 21 1.70 4.31 10.21
CA ARG A 21 1.67 3.23 11.21
C ARG A 21 2.32 1.94 10.70
N LEU A 22 2.17 1.61 9.42
CA LEU A 22 2.81 0.45 8.80
C LEU A 22 4.35 0.55 8.83
N TYR A 23 4.89 1.72 8.51
CA TYR A 23 6.35 1.90 8.44
C TYR A 23 6.99 2.19 9.80
N SER A 24 6.22 2.67 10.77
CA SER A 24 6.70 2.98 12.11
C SER A 24 7.19 1.74 12.87
N LYS A 25 8.23 1.91 13.70
CA LYS A 25 8.66 0.90 14.70
C LYS A 25 8.07 1.19 16.08
N THR A 26 7.87 2.46 16.37
CA THR A 26 7.32 2.99 17.61
C THR A 26 6.48 4.21 17.25
N SER A 27 5.16 4.09 17.23
CA SER A 27 4.24 5.19 16.93
C SER A 27 3.12 5.26 17.96
N ASN A 28 2.52 6.45 18.11
CA ASN A 28 1.23 6.63 18.75
C ASN A 28 0.25 7.21 17.71
N PRO A 29 -0.77 6.46 17.27
CA PRO A 29 -1.17 5.13 17.70
C PRO A 29 -0.16 4.01 17.29
N PRO A 30 -0.23 2.82 17.91
CA PRO A 30 0.72 1.73 17.70
C PRO A 30 0.91 1.35 16.22
N PRO A 31 2.10 0.84 15.85
CA PRO A 31 2.34 0.30 14.52
C PRO A 31 1.34 -0.80 14.17
N ILE A 32 1.08 -0.97 12.87
CA ILE A 32 0.25 -2.05 12.36
C ILE A 32 1.07 -2.96 11.46
N SER A 33 0.73 -4.24 11.46
CA SER A 33 1.25 -5.22 10.52
C SER A 33 0.65 -5.05 9.12
N VAL A 34 1.28 -5.69 8.12
CA VAL A 34 0.74 -5.77 6.76
C VAL A 34 -0.65 -6.42 6.75
N ASP A 35 -0.85 -7.48 7.53
CA ASP A 35 -2.13 -8.20 7.57
C ASP A 35 -3.25 -7.38 8.20
N GLU A 36 -2.96 -6.62 9.26
CA GLU A 36 -3.93 -5.68 9.86
C GLU A 36 -4.28 -4.56 8.88
N PHE A 37 -3.31 -4.03 8.13
CA PHE A 37 -3.59 -3.05 7.07
C PHE A 37 -4.55 -3.65 6.03
N LEU A 38 -4.25 -4.86 5.55
CA LEU A 38 -5.09 -5.55 4.57
C LEU A 38 -6.50 -5.85 5.13
N ASP A 39 -6.65 -6.15 6.42
CA ASP A 39 -7.95 -6.33 7.07
C ASP A 39 -8.76 -5.04 7.05
N ILE A 40 -8.11 -3.91 7.36
CA ILE A 40 -8.72 -2.58 7.29
C ILE A 40 -9.19 -2.30 5.85
N MET A 41 -8.34 -2.52 4.85
CA MET A 41 -8.69 -2.27 3.45
C MET A 41 -9.82 -3.18 2.96
N THR A 42 -9.87 -4.43 3.42
CA THR A 42 -10.97 -5.35 3.11
C THR A 42 -12.29 -4.82 3.67
N LYS A 43 -12.32 -4.37 4.93
CA LYS A 43 -13.52 -3.78 5.55
C LYS A 43 -13.94 -2.48 4.85
N CYS A 44 -12.98 -1.60 4.55
CA CYS A 44 -13.24 -0.34 3.87
C CYS A 44 -13.84 -0.54 2.47
N LYS A 45 -13.39 -1.55 1.72
CA LYS A 45 -13.90 -1.89 0.39
C LYS A 45 -15.40 -2.20 0.41
N ASP A 46 -15.84 -3.02 1.37
CA ASP A 46 -17.22 -3.52 1.46
C ASP A 46 -18.13 -2.64 2.33
N SER A 47 -17.61 -1.50 2.83
CA SER A 47 -18.34 -0.61 3.73
C SER A 47 -19.49 0.12 3.05
N THR A 48 -20.58 0.31 3.80
CA THR A 48 -21.70 1.19 3.42
C THR A 48 -21.38 2.67 3.64
N ILE A 49 -20.34 3.00 4.41
CA ILE A 49 -19.90 4.36 4.70
C ILE A 49 -19.04 4.87 3.54
N GLN A 50 -19.44 5.98 2.93
CA GLN A 50 -18.75 6.54 1.76
C GLN A 50 -17.28 6.88 2.05
N ARG A 51 -17.00 7.53 3.19
CA ARG A 51 -15.64 7.87 3.61
C ARG A 51 -14.73 6.64 3.67
N GLU A 52 -15.21 5.52 4.21
CA GLU A 52 -14.41 4.29 4.29
C GLU A 52 -14.10 3.71 2.90
N ARG A 53 -15.06 3.76 1.98
CA ARG A 53 -14.80 3.37 0.58
C ARG A 53 -13.79 4.30 -0.10
N GLU A 54 -13.80 5.59 0.22
CA GLU A 54 -12.81 6.54 -0.28
C GLU A 54 -11.41 6.25 0.28
N VAL A 55 -11.29 5.84 1.55
CA VAL A 55 -10.02 5.34 2.12
C VAL A 55 -9.49 4.16 1.31
N PHE A 56 -10.36 3.20 0.97
CA PHE A 56 -9.97 2.06 0.14
C PHE A 56 -9.43 2.49 -1.23
N GLN A 57 -10.16 3.38 -1.91
CA GLN A 57 -9.77 3.87 -3.24
C GLN A 57 -8.45 4.68 -3.20
N ASN A 58 -8.29 5.54 -2.19
CA ASN A 58 -7.08 6.33 -2.01
C ASN A 58 -5.87 5.46 -1.67
N GLY A 59 -6.06 4.38 -0.91
CA GLY A 59 -4.97 3.46 -0.59
C GLY A 59 -4.46 2.72 -1.83
N ILE A 60 -5.36 2.27 -2.71
CA ILE A 60 -4.98 1.71 -4.00
C ILE A 60 -4.24 2.75 -4.83
N ARG A 61 -4.80 3.95 -4.98
CA ARG A 61 -4.18 5.03 -5.75
C ARG A 61 -2.76 5.33 -5.26
N ASN A 62 -2.57 5.47 -3.95
CA ASN A 62 -1.28 5.74 -3.33
C ASN A 62 -0.24 4.67 -3.68
N LEU A 63 -0.62 3.38 -3.62
CA LEU A 63 0.29 2.29 -4.02
C LEU A 63 0.78 2.44 -5.47
N PHE A 64 -0.09 2.82 -6.40
CA PHE A 64 0.32 2.99 -7.80
C PHE A 64 1.12 4.28 -8.04
N GLU A 65 0.73 5.39 -7.43
CA GLU A 65 1.41 6.69 -7.60
C GLU A 65 2.82 6.68 -7.02
N GLU A 66 3.03 5.95 -5.92
CA GLU A 66 4.33 5.79 -5.27
C GLU A 66 5.30 4.88 -6.05
N TYR A 67 4.84 4.10 -7.03
CA TYR A 67 5.70 3.13 -7.74
C TYR A 67 6.97 3.74 -8.34
N LYS A 68 6.89 4.98 -8.84
CA LYS A 68 8.05 5.72 -9.38
C LYS A 68 9.13 6.02 -8.33
N PHE A 69 8.75 6.02 -7.05
CA PHE A 69 9.63 6.30 -5.92
C PHE A 69 10.17 5.03 -5.24
N TYR A 70 9.56 3.87 -5.48
CA TYR A 70 10.01 2.58 -4.95
C TYR A 70 11.50 2.26 -5.18
N PRO A 71 12.16 2.67 -6.29
CA PRO A 71 13.60 2.44 -6.43
C PRO A 71 14.44 3.12 -5.34
N GLN A 72 13.94 4.21 -4.74
CA GLN A 72 14.63 4.95 -3.67
C GLN A 72 14.17 4.57 -2.26
N TYR A 73 13.19 3.69 -2.11
CA TYR A 73 12.72 3.27 -0.79
C TYR A 73 13.84 2.51 -0.05
N PRO A 74 13.99 2.71 1.27
CA PRO A 74 14.82 1.83 2.07
C PRO A 74 14.26 0.40 2.07
N GLU A 75 15.15 -0.57 2.30
CA GLU A 75 14.85 -2.00 2.11
C GLU A 75 13.64 -2.49 2.92
N ARG A 76 13.54 -2.09 4.19
CA ARG A 76 12.46 -2.52 5.08
C ARG A 76 11.11 -2.00 4.61
N GLU A 77 11.03 -0.73 4.28
CA GLU A 77 9.81 -0.07 3.83
C GLU A 77 9.38 -0.66 2.48
N LEU A 78 10.32 -0.87 1.55
CA LEU A 78 10.03 -1.51 0.28
C LEU A 78 9.54 -2.96 0.44
N LEU A 79 10.12 -3.72 1.38
CA LEU A 79 9.67 -5.08 1.71
C LEU A 79 8.23 -5.07 2.22
N LEU A 80 7.89 -4.16 3.16
CA LEU A 80 6.53 -4.01 3.68
C LEU A 80 5.56 -3.63 2.57
N THR A 81 5.93 -2.69 1.69
CA THR A 81 5.12 -2.29 0.54
C THR A 81 4.92 -3.43 -0.44
N ALA A 82 5.96 -4.24 -0.71
CA ALA A 82 5.85 -5.41 -1.58
C ALA A 82 4.91 -6.48 -1.00
N GLN A 83 5.02 -6.75 0.30
CA GLN A 83 4.10 -7.65 1.00
C GLN A 83 2.67 -7.11 1.00
N LEU A 84 2.49 -5.80 1.19
CA LEU A 84 1.18 -5.17 1.10
C LEU A 84 0.61 -5.35 -0.31
N PHE A 85 1.35 -4.99 -1.36
CA PHE A 85 0.92 -5.11 -2.75
C PHE A 85 0.57 -6.56 -3.13
N GLY A 86 1.40 -7.54 -2.73
CA GLY A 86 1.11 -8.96 -2.89
C GLY A 86 -0.15 -9.40 -2.13
N GLY A 87 -0.37 -8.86 -0.93
CA GLY A 87 -1.56 -9.12 -0.13
C GLY A 87 -2.85 -8.58 -0.75
N PHE A 88 -2.79 -7.47 -1.49
CA PHE A 88 -3.93 -6.97 -2.26
C PHE A 88 -4.35 -7.95 -3.37
N PHE A 89 -3.40 -8.66 -4.00
CA PHE A 89 -3.73 -9.76 -4.91
C PHE A 89 -4.33 -10.95 -4.16
N GLU A 90 -3.64 -11.42 -3.12
CA GLU A 90 -4.04 -12.58 -2.30
C GLU A 90 -5.48 -12.46 -1.79
N ARG A 91 -5.90 -11.26 -1.39
CA ARG A 91 -7.24 -11.00 -0.86
C ARG A 91 -8.27 -10.55 -1.90
N GLY A 92 -7.91 -10.50 -3.19
CA GLY A 92 -8.82 -10.07 -4.26
C GLY A 92 -9.29 -8.62 -4.12
N LEU A 93 -8.42 -7.76 -3.59
CA LEU A 93 -8.68 -6.33 -3.42
C LEU A 93 -8.44 -5.57 -4.73
N PHE A 94 -7.52 -6.04 -5.57
CA PHE A 94 -7.43 -5.56 -6.95
C PHE A 94 -8.49 -6.23 -7.83
N GLN A 95 -9.29 -5.42 -8.51
CA GLN A 95 -10.37 -5.88 -9.39
C GLN A 95 -10.37 -5.12 -10.72
N ASN A 96 -10.90 -5.74 -11.77
CA ASN A 96 -11.08 -5.13 -13.09
C ASN A 96 -9.80 -4.47 -13.64
N GLN A 97 -9.87 -3.20 -14.03
CA GLN A 97 -8.74 -2.46 -14.59
C GLN A 97 -7.57 -2.32 -13.61
N VAL A 98 -7.85 -2.24 -12.30
CA VAL A 98 -6.80 -2.17 -11.27
C VAL A 98 -6.01 -3.46 -11.20
N LEU A 99 -6.68 -4.62 -11.35
CA LEU A 99 -6.01 -5.92 -11.40
C LEU A 99 -5.05 -6.02 -12.59
N ILE A 100 -5.49 -5.57 -13.77
CA ILE A 100 -4.65 -5.54 -14.98
C ILE A 100 -3.45 -4.62 -14.78
N ALA A 101 -3.66 -3.44 -14.20
CA ALA A 101 -2.58 -2.50 -13.89
C ALA A 101 -1.59 -3.10 -12.87
N ALA A 102 -2.07 -3.76 -11.82
CA ALA A 102 -1.24 -4.40 -10.81
C ALA A 102 -0.35 -5.49 -11.43
N PHE A 103 -0.90 -6.33 -12.31
CA PHE A 103 -0.10 -7.33 -13.03
C PHE A 103 0.98 -6.69 -13.91
N ARG A 104 0.66 -5.59 -14.61
CA ARG A 104 1.66 -4.86 -15.41
C ARG A 104 2.80 -4.36 -14.54
N VAL A 105 2.51 -3.77 -13.37
CA VAL A 105 3.53 -3.32 -12.41
C VAL A 105 4.48 -4.47 -12.04
N ILE A 106 3.94 -5.63 -11.65
CA ILE A 106 4.76 -6.81 -11.30
C ILE A 106 5.59 -7.29 -12.49
N LEU A 107 4.98 -7.45 -13.68
CA LEU A 107 5.66 -7.94 -14.86
C LEU A 107 6.77 -6.99 -15.34
N GLU A 108 6.55 -5.68 -15.27
CA GLU A 108 7.57 -4.68 -15.61
C GLU A 108 8.71 -4.68 -14.61
N GLY A 109 8.41 -4.86 -13.33
CA GLY A 109 9.44 -4.91 -12.31
C GLY A 109 10.29 -6.18 -12.36
N LEU A 110 9.71 -7.32 -12.72
CA LEU A 110 10.43 -8.58 -12.97
C LEU A 110 11.39 -8.50 -14.17
N LYS A 111 11.17 -7.56 -15.10
CA LYS A 111 12.08 -7.29 -16.23
C LYS A 111 13.26 -6.39 -15.87
N LYS A 112 13.29 -5.81 -14.66
CA LYS A 112 14.41 -4.99 -14.20
C LYS A 112 15.61 -5.87 -13.86
N GLN A 113 16.78 -5.24 -13.67
CA GLN A 113 18.00 -5.94 -13.27
C GLN A 113 17.75 -6.79 -12.02
N VAL A 114 18.15 -8.06 -12.08
CA VAL A 114 18.02 -9.00 -10.96
C VAL A 114 18.72 -8.43 -9.72
N GLY A 115 18.06 -8.51 -8.58
CA GLY A 115 18.54 -7.95 -7.32
C GLY A 115 18.34 -6.45 -7.14
N SER A 116 17.86 -5.72 -8.16
CA SER A 116 17.46 -4.32 -7.97
C SER A 116 16.23 -4.20 -7.05
N ASN A 117 16.05 -3.04 -6.42
CA ASN A 117 14.92 -2.75 -5.53
C ASN A 117 13.56 -3.12 -6.16
N ILE A 118 13.32 -2.69 -7.40
CA ILE A 118 12.06 -2.98 -8.10
C ILE A 118 11.92 -4.47 -8.44
N TRP A 119 13.02 -5.14 -8.78
CA TRP A 119 12.99 -6.59 -9.02
C TRP A 119 12.65 -7.35 -7.72
N ASN A 120 13.30 -7.00 -6.60
CA ASN A 120 13.04 -7.59 -5.28
C ASN A 120 11.60 -7.34 -4.81
N PHE A 121 11.10 -6.11 -4.99
CA PHE A 121 9.70 -5.77 -4.75
C PHE A 121 8.76 -6.70 -5.53
N SER A 122 9.01 -6.86 -6.83
CA SER A 122 8.13 -7.63 -7.71
C SER A 122 8.14 -9.12 -7.41
N VAL A 123 9.32 -9.69 -7.12
CA VAL A 123 9.45 -11.09 -6.68
C VAL A 123 8.75 -11.33 -5.35
N THR A 124 8.91 -10.41 -4.39
CA THR A 124 8.27 -10.51 -3.07
C THR A 124 6.75 -10.45 -3.18
N ALA A 125 6.22 -9.46 -3.89
CA ALA A 125 4.78 -9.31 -4.11
C ALA A 125 4.19 -10.52 -4.86
N LEU A 126 4.89 -11.03 -5.88
CA LEU A 126 4.48 -12.23 -6.60
C LEU A 126 4.49 -13.47 -5.71
N ASN A 127 5.53 -13.67 -4.89
CA ASN A 127 5.62 -14.83 -4.01
C ASN A 127 4.49 -14.86 -2.98
N ARG A 128 4.09 -13.69 -2.46
CA ARG A 128 2.93 -13.61 -1.58
C ARG A 128 1.61 -13.97 -2.29
N CYS A 129 1.50 -13.73 -3.60
CA CYS A 129 0.31 -14.10 -4.37
C CYS A 129 0.22 -15.60 -4.67
N LYS A 130 1.34 -16.34 -4.69
CA LYS A 130 1.39 -17.77 -5.07
C LYS A 130 0.66 -18.72 -4.12
N THR A 131 0.18 -18.23 -2.98
CA THR A 131 -0.65 -18.99 -2.03
C THR A 131 -2.12 -19.10 -2.45
N ARG A 132 -2.51 -18.48 -3.57
CA ARG A 132 -3.78 -18.71 -4.28
C ARG A 132 -3.60 -19.70 -5.43
#